data_AF-A0A966AWR0-F1
#
_entry.id   AF-A0A966AWR0-F1
#
_cell.length_a   1.000
_cell.length_b   1.000
_cell.length_c   1.000
_cell.angle_alpha   90.00
_cell.angle_beta   90.00
_cell.angle_gamma   90.00
#
_symmetry.space_group_name_H-M   'P 1'
#
loop_
_entity.id
_entity.type
_entity.pdbx_description
1 polymer ?
#
loop_
_entity_poly.entity_id
_entity_poly.type
_entity_poly.pdbx_seq_one_letter_code
_entity_poly.pdbx_strand_id
1 'polypeptide(L)'
;MASTPTTSTVPVMFHDRCVVATDLHCDGGARRLVWLKSLLLRCQQLSSPLLILGDLFDLWWGPGQIKTSDSRLELEALKMAVRSGTAISLLPGNRDFLLDQSFQDETGVEVLGDAVDMRIGGLRWHFSHGDLSGTEDQGYQRLRKFLRHPVSRHLLLSLPGGVSKKLAGGIRKGSRRSIARKTTITMQPDLRSIEALVGSGYDRVVCGHFHKERFEQIHCAGRQGEFRILEPFEDRGAYLYLDGPAVKLEWLGDN
;
A
#
# COMPACT_ATOMS: atom_id res chain seq x y z
N MET A 1 13.84 -17.72 -11.26
CA MET A 1 12.55 -17.32 -11.82
C MET A 1 11.93 -16.30 -10.88
N ALA A 2 11.86 -15.03 -11.29
CA ALA A 2 11.16 -13.99 -10.55
C ALA A 2 9.68 -14.37 -10.50
N SER A 3 9.10 -14.43 -9.30
CA SER A 3 7.66 -14.59 -9.14
C SER A 3 6.99 -13.33 -9.68
N THR A 4 6.30 -13.44 -10.81
CA THR A 4 5.44 -12.38 -11.32
C THR A 4 4.41 -12.02 -10.26
N PRO A 5 4.23 -10.72 -9.94
CA PRO A 5 3.19 -10.29 -9.01
C PRO A 5 1.83 -10.79 -9.48
N THR A 6 1.00 -11.26 -8.55
CA THR A 6 -0.39 -11.59 -8.84
C THR A 6 -1.14 -10.27 -9.02
N THR A 7 -1.32 -9.86 -10.27
CA THR A 7 -2.10 -8.66 -10.61
C THR A 7 -3.58 -8.97 -10.46
N SER A 8 -4.29 -8.22 -9.62
CA SER A 8 -5.75 -8.23 -9.62
C SER A 8 -6.23 -7.13 -10.56
N THR A 9 -7.02 -7.49 -11.58
CA THR A 9 -7.83 -6.51 -12.31
C THR A 9 -9.03 -6.18 -11.43
N VAL A 10 -8.98 -5.04 -10.74
CA VAL A 10 -10.09 -4.60 -9.89
C VAL A 10 -11.30 -4.28 -10.77
N PRO A 11 -12.54 -4.60 -10.36
CA PRO A 11 -13.71 -4.20 -11.11
C PRO A 11 -13.74 -2.68 -11.22
N VAL A 12 -14.23 -2.20 -12.37
CA VAL A 12 -14.81 -0.91 -12.83
C VAL A 12 -15.31 0.12 -11.78
N MET A 13 -14.81 0.14 -10.54
CA MET A 13 -15.24 0.98 -9.42
C MET A 13 -14.49 2.31 -9.35
N PHE A 14 -13.37 2.41 -10.06
CA PHE A 14 -12.69 3.67 -10.24
C PHE A 14 -13.31 4.36 -11.44
N HIS A 15 -14.21 5.29 -11.15
CA HIS A 15 -14.50 6.39 -12.06
C HIS A 15 -13.17 7.07 -12.45
N ASP A 16 -13.18 7.97 -13.43
CA ASP A 16 -11.95 8.64 -13.91
C ASP A 16 -11.21 9.46 -12.83
N ARG A 17 -11.56 9.30 -11.54
CA ARG A 17 -10.97 9.93 -10.36
C ARG A 17 -10.53 8.91 -9.32
N CYS A 18 -9.43 9.18 -8.65
CA CYS A 18 -8.94 8.36 -7.54
C CYS A 18 -8.03 9.16 -6.61
N VAL A 19 -8.19 8.98 -5.30
CA VAL A 19 -7.18 9.38 -4.32
C VAL A 19 -6.26 8.18 -4.06
N VAL A 20 -4.95 8.39 -4.08
CA VAL A 20 -3.94 7.35 -3.84
C VAL A 20 -3.02 7.77 -2.71
N ALA A 21 -2.88 6.94 -1.68
CA ALA A 21 -2.01 7.18 -0.53
C ALA A 21 -1.25 5.91 -0.15
N THR A 22 -0.19 6.04 0.65
CA THR A 22 0.66 4.92 1.07
C THR A 22 1.25 5.17 2.46
N ASP A 23 1.70 4.12 3.13
CA ASP A 23 2.52 4.22 4.34
C ASP A 23 1.85 5.11 5.40
N LEU A 24 0.59 4.80 5.74
CA LEU A 24 -0.16 5.53 6.77
C LEU A 24 0.29 5.15 8.18
N HIS A 25 0.69 3.89 8.36
CA HIS A 25 1.24 3.34 9.60
C HIS A 25 0.35 3.58 10.84
N CYS A 26 -0.95 3.29 10.72
CA CYS A 26 -1.88 3.31 11.85
C CYS A 26 -1.43 2.37 12.98
N ASP A 27 -1.37 2.89 14.20
CA ASP A 27 -0.80 2.22 15.37
C ASP A 27 -1.73 2.23 16.61
N GLY A 28 -2.98 2.64 16.44
CA GLY A 28 -3.93 2.86 17.54
C GLY A 28 -3.82 4.24 18.19
N GLY A 29 -2.84 5.05 17.77
CA GLY A 29 -2.55 6.36 18.30
C GLY A 29 -3.45 7.46 17.72
N ALA A 30 -3.79 8.44 18.55
CA ALA A 30 -4.66 9.56 18.18
C ALA A 30 -4.16 10.33 16.93
N ARG A 31 -2.85 10.53 16.80
CA ARG A 31 -2.26 11.23 15.65
C ARG A 31 -2.62 10.52 14.34
N ARG A 32 -2.32 9.22 14.24
CA ARG A 32 -2.55 8.43 13.02
C ARG A 32 -4.03 8.31 12.70
N LEU A 33 -4.88 8.15 13.73
CA LEU A 33 -6.33 8.16 13.58
C LEU A 33 -6.87 9.47 12.99
N VAL A 34 -6.37 10.63 13.44
CA VAL A 34 -6.77 11.94 12.89
C VAL A 34 -6.39 12.04 11.42
N TRP A 35 -5.16 11.66 11.07
CA TRP A 35 -4.70 11.65 9.68
C TRP A 35 -5.56 10.75 8.78
N LEU A 36 -5.86 9.53 9.23
CA LEU A 36 -6.76 8.61 8.53
C LEU A 36 -8.15 9.25 8.32
N LYS A 37 -8.76 9.80 9.37
CA LYS A 37 -10.08 10.45 9.27
C LYS A 37 -10.07 11.64 8.31
N SER A 38 -9.02 12.46 8.33
CA SER A 38 -8.87 13.59 7.40
C SER A 38 -8.77 13.12 5.94
N LEU A 39 -8.03 12.04 5.67
CA LEU A 39 -7.97 11.46 4.33
C LEU A 39 -9.34 10.95 3.86
N LEU A 40 -10.05 10.22 4.72
CA LEU A 40 -11.37 9.69 4.42
C LEU A 40 -12.38 10.82 4.15
N LEU A 41 -12.36 11.87 4.96
CA LEU A 41 -13.18 13.06 4.75
C LEU A 41 -12.83 13.76 3.43
N ARG A 42 -11.55 13.86 3.09
CA ARG A 42 -11.11 14.43 1.81
C ARG A 42 -11.62 13.62 0.62
N CYS A 43 -11.58 12.29 0.70
CA CYS A 43 -12.15 11.41 -0.32
C CYS A 43 -13.65 11.64 -0.52
N GLN A 44 -14.40 11.82 0.58
CA GLN A 44 -15.83 12.17 0.53
C GLN A 44 -16.06 13.53 -0.15
N GLN A 45 -15.31 14.57 0.23
CA GLN A 45 -15.41 15.90 -0.37
C GLN A 45 -15.12 15.90 -1.88
N LEU A 46 -14.13 15.12 -2.30
CA LEU A 46 -13.76 14.95 -3.71
C LEU A 46 -14.68 13.96 -4.45
N SER A 47 -15.62 13.30 -3.74
CA SER A 47 -16.44 12.21 -4.29
C SER A 47 -15.59 11.17 -5.04
N SER A 48 -14.45 10.82 -4.44
CA SER A 48 -13.43 10.00 -5.08
C SER A 48 -13.13 8.74 -4.27
N PRO A 49 -12.94 7.59 -4.93
CA PRO A 49 -12.50 6.36 -4.26
C PRO A 49 -11.06 6.52 -3.73
N LEU A 50 -10.71 5.71 -2.75
CA LEU A 50 -9.39 5.67 -2.13
C LEU A 50 -8.67 4.36 -2.47
N LEU A 51 -7.49 4.47 -3.07
CA LEU A 51 -6.54 3.38 -3.24
C LEU A 51 -5.38 3.54 -2.25
N ILE A 52 -5.14 2.55 -1.40
CA ILE A 52 -4.05 2.54 -0.43
C ILE A 52 -2.97 1.56 -0.91
N LEU A 53 -1.75 2.04 -1.11
CA LEU A 53 -0.61 1.25 -1.60
C LEU A 53 0.18 0.58 -0.45
N GLY A 54 -0.52 -0.10 0.45
CA GLY A 54 0.09 -0.85 1.55
C GLY A 54 0.53 -0.02 2.74
N ASP A 55 0.92 -0.76 3.79
CA ASP A 55 1.35 -0.23 5.07
C ASP A 55 0.32 0.76 5.68
N LEU A 56 -0.96 0.38 5.61
CA LEU A 56 -2.06 1.07 6.28
C LEU A 56 -1.86 1.02 7.81
N PHE A 57 -1.41 -0.13 8.32
CA PHE A 57 -1.11 -0.34 9.73
C PHE A 57 0.40 -0.45 9.97
N ASP A 58 0.93 0.08 11.07
CA ASP A 58 2.34 -0.13 11.48
C ASP A 58 2.60 -1.60 11.85
N LEU A 59 1.55 -2.33 12.23
CA LEU A 59 1.58 -3.76 12.44
C LEU A 59 0.18 -4.36 12.28
N TRP A 60 0.03 -5.33 11.36
CA TRP A 60 -1.14 -6.20 11.32
C TRP A 60 -0.73 -7.66 11.56
N TRP A 61 -1.20 -8.23 12.66
CA TRP A 61 -0.90 -9.62 13.03
C TRP A 61 -2.03 -10.60 12.69
N GLY A 62 -3.03 -10.17 11.91
CA GLY A 62 -4.10 -11.03 11.39
C GLY A 62 -5.43 -10.86 12.12
N PRO A 63 -6.40 -11.75 11.87
CA PRO A 63 -7.82 -11.59 12.23
C PRO A 63 -8.09 -11.28 13.70
N GLY A 64 -7.27 -11.83 14.61
CA GLY A 64 -7.45 -11.57 16.04
C GLY A 64 -7.28 -10.09 16.41
N GLN A 65 -6.57 -9.30 15.60
CA GLN A 65 -6.34 -7.87 15.86
C GLN A 65 -7.63 -7.06 15.79
N ILE A 66 -8.58 -7.49 14.96
CA ILE A 66 -9.92 -6.87 14.83
C ILE A 66 -10.62 -6.79 16.19
N LYS A 67 -10.39 -7.78 17.05
CA LYS A 67 -11.04 -7.89 18.37
C LYS A 67 -10.30 -7.14 19.48
N THR A 68 -9.21 -6.45 19.15
CA THR A 68 -8.40 -5.70 20.11
C THR A 68 -8.69 -4.20 20.07
N SER A 69 -8.40 -3.51 21.17
CA SER A 69 -8.49 -2.05 21.24
C SER A 69 -7.50 -1.34 20.32
N ASP A 70 -6.36 -1.97 20.02
CA ASP A 70 -5.19 -1.37 19.34
C ASP A 70 -5.48 -0.82 17.94
N SER A 71 -6.58 -1.21 17.28
CA SER A 71 -6.94 -0.71 15.95
C SER A 71 -8.44 -0.43 15.81
N ARG A 72 -9.18 -0.44 16.92
CA ARG A 72 -10.64 -0.40 16.90
C ARG A 72 -11.16 0.88 16.26
N LEU A 73 -10.56 2.02 16.58
CA LEU A 73 -11.05 3.32 16.09
C LEU A 73 -10.75 3.52 14.60
N GLU A 74 -9.63 2.99 14.12
CA GLU A 74 -9.25 3.00 12.71
C GLU A 74 -10.18 2.10 11.88
N LEU A 75 -10.47 0.89 12.38
CA LEU A 75 -11.43 -0.02 11.74
C LEU A 75 -12.82 0.61 11.65
N GLU A 76 -13.29 1.24 12.73
CA GLU A 76 -14.58 1.96 12.72
C GLU A 76 -14.56 3.15 11.75
N ALA A 77 -13.46 3.91 11.66
CA ALA A 77 -13.34 5.01 10.72
C ALA A 77 -13.44 4.53 9.26
N LEU A 78 -12.73 3.45 8.91
CA LEU A 78 -12.80 2.82 7.59
C LEU A 78 -14.22 2.33 7.29
N LYS A 79 -14.83 1.61 8.24
CA LYS A 79 -16.19 1.08 8.13
C LYS A 79 -17.22 2.19 7.90
N MET A 80 -17.11 3.29 8.64
CA MET A 80 -18.00 4.44 8.48
C MET A 80 -17.82 5.09 7.11
N ALA A 81 -16.58 5.25 6.64
CA ALA A 81 -16.32 5.83 5.31
C ALA A 81 -16.91 4.95 4.19
N VAL A 82 -16.71 3.63 4.24
CA VAL A 82 -17.31 2.70 3.28
C VAL A 82 -18.84 2.75 3.33
N ARG A 83 -19.43 2.73 4.53
CA ARG A 83 -20.89 2.86 4.70
C ARG A 83 -21.45 4.19 4.18
N SER A 84 -20.66 5.26 4.21
CA SER A 84 -21.03 6.56 3.65
C SER A 84 -20.85 6.66 2.13
N GLY A 85 -20.39 5.60 1.48
CA GLY A 85 -20.25 5.52 0.02
C GLY A 85 -18.83 5.71 -0.52
N THR A 86 -17.82 5.88 0.34
CA THR A 86 -16.42 5.92 -0.10
C THR A 86 -15.94 4.51 -0.42
N ALA A 87 -15.71 4.20 -1.69
CA ALA A 87 -15.04 2.95 -2.07
C ALA A 87 -13.56 3.02 -1.66
N ILE A 88 -13.07 1.98 -0.99
CA ILE A 88 -11.70 1.89 -0.51
C ILE A 88 -11.11 0.55 -0.93
N SER A 89 -9.98 0.57 -1.62
CA SER A 89 -9.20 -0.62 -1.97
C SER A 89 -7.78 -0.51 -1.40
N LEU A 90 -7.21 -1.63 -0.99
CA LEU A 90 -5.92 -1.70 -0.30
C LEU A 90 -5.04 -2.80 -0.89
N LEU A 91 -3.88 -2.43 -1.40
CA LEU A 91 -2.80 -3.38 -1.68
C LEU A 91 -2.11 -3.74 -0.36
N PRO A 92 -1.87 -5.01 -0.02
CA PRO A 92 -1.12 -5.36 1.19
C PRO A 92 0.35 -4.95 1.09
N GLY A 93 0.84 -4.24 2.10
CA GLY A 93 2.24 -3.89 2.26
C GLY A 93 3.05 -4.96 2.99
N ASN A 94 4.19 -4.56 3.53
CA ASN A 94 5.09 -5.44 4.28
C ASN A 94 4.77 -5.47 5.79
N ARG A 95 3.99 -4.51 6.30
CA ARG A 95 3.53 -4.47 7.69
C ARG A 95 2.18 -5.14 7.89
N ASP A 96 1.41 -5.27 6.81
CA ASP A 96 0.01 -5.69 6.84
C ASP A 96 -0.35 -6.82 5.85
N PHE A 97 0.65 -7.62 5.46
CA PHE A 97 0.49 -8.79 4.58
C PHE A 97 -0.46 -9.90 5.09
N LEU A 98 -0.86 -9.87 6.37
CA LEU A 98 -1.84 -10.80 6.97
C LEU A 98 -3.29 -10.29 6.91
N LEU A 99 -3.55 -9.15 6.25
CA LEU A 99 -4.92 -8.74 5.94
C LEU A 99 -5.61 -9.84 5.14
N ASP A 100 -6.84 -10.15 5.50
CA ASP A 100 -7.62 -11.26 4.95
C ASP A 100 -9.11 -10.91 4.86
N GLN A 101 -9.93 -11.91 4.52
CA GLN A 101 -11.37 -11.71 4.36
C GLN A 101 -12.05 -11.16 5.61
N SER A 102 -11.59 -11.52 6.82
CA SER A 102 -12.21 -11.01 8.05
C SER A 102 -12.07 -9.49 8.21
N PHE A 103 -10.96 -8.92 7.74
CA PHE A 103 -10.77 -7.47 7.70
C PHE A 103 -11.72 -6.81 6.69
N GLN A 104 -11.87 -7.42 5.51
CA GLN A 104 -12.80 -6.94 4.49
C GLN A 104 -14.24 -6.98 5.00
N ASP A 105 -14.64 -8.05 5.68
CA ASP A 105 -15.99 -8.20 6.23
C ASP A 105 -16.27 -7.18 7.36
N GLU A 106 -15.25 -6.87 8.18
CA GLU A 106 -15.40 -5.89 9.28
C GLU A 106 -15.51 -4.45 8.77
N THR A 107 -14.70 -4.09 7.76
CA THR A 107 -14.52 -2.70 7.34
C THR A 107 -15.21 -2.35 6.02
N GLY A 108 -15.51 -3.34 5.19
CA GLY A 108 -15.93 -3.16 3.79
C GLY A 108 -14.82 -2.70 2.84
N VAL A 109 -13.56 -2.59 3.31
CA VAL A 109 -12.41 -2.26 2.45
C VAL A 109 -12.05 -3.48 1.61
N GLU A 110 -11.85 -3.28 0.31
CA GLU A 110 -11.43 -4.34 -0.60
C GLU A 110 -9.92 -4.56 -0.51
N VAL A 111 -9.49 -5.76 -0.11
CA VAL A 111 -8.08 -6.14 -0.07
C VAL A 111 -7.69 -6.78 -1.40
N LEU A 112 -6.74 -6.15 -2.07
CA LEU A 112 -6.29 -6.49 -3.41
C LEU A 112 -5.08 -7.43 -3.39
N GLY A 113 -4.57 -7.75 -4.58
CA GLY A 113 -3.31 -8.46 -4.77
C GLY A 113 -2.07 -7.59 -4.52
N ASP A 114 -0.92 -8.04 -5.02
CA ASP A 114 0.37 -7.34 -4.85
C ASP A 114 0.44 -6.02 -5.65
N ALA A 115 -0.35 -5.95 -6.72
CA ALA A 115 -0.44 -4.79 -7.60
C ALA A 115 -1.86 -4.68 -8.18
N VAL A 116 -2.21 -3.48 -8.61
CA VAL A 116 -3.43 -3.19 -9.36
C VAL A 116 -3.11 -2.37 -10.59
N ASP A 117 -3.72 -2.77 -11.70
CA ASP A 117 -3.67 -2.04 -12.96
C ASP A 117 -4.96 -1.26 -13.17
N MET A 118 -4.84 -0.01 -13.59
CA MET A 118 -5.98 0.88 -13.79
C MET A 118 -5.87 1.64 -15.10
N ARG A 119 -7.02 2.09 -15.62
CA ARG A 119 -7.09 3.06 -16.71
C ARG A 119 -7.76 4.33 -16.21
N ILE A 120 -7.01 5.43 -16.18
CA ILE A 120 -7.47 6.75 -15.70
C ILE A 120 -6.94 7.80 -16.68
N GLY A 121 -7.80 8.68 -17.15
CA GLY A 121 -7.47 9.72 -18.13
C GLY A 121 -7.00 9.18 -19.47
N GLY A 122 -7.40 7.96 -19.83
CA GLY A 122 -6.91 7.25 -21.02
C GLY A 122 -5.50 6.66 -20.88
N LEU A 123 -4.84 6.82 -19.73
CA LEU A 123 -3.51 6.28 -19.45
C LEU A 123 -3.60 4.94 -18.71
N ARG A 124 -2.65 4.03 -18.96
CA ARG A 124 -2.49 2.77 -18.22
C ARG A 124 -1.59 3.00 -17.00
N TRP A 125 -2.14 2.78 -15.83
CA TRP A 125 -1.46 2.89 -14.55
C TRP A 125 -1.15 1.51 -13.97
N HIS A 126 0.03 1.37 -13.39
CA HIS A 126 0.41 0.24 -12.55
C HIS A 126 0.71 0.74 -11.14
N PHE A 127 -0.04 0.25 -10.16
CA PHE A 127 0.13 0.58 -8.76
C PHE A 127 0.61 -0.64 -7.98
N SER A 128 1.62 -0.46 -7.14
CA SER A 128 2.11 -1.50 -6.23
C SER A 128 2.51 -0.88 -4.89
N HIS A 129 2.72 -1.70 -3.85
CA HIS A 129 3.35 -1.19 -2.63
C HIS A 129 4.82 -0.78 -2.88
N GLY A 130 5.56 -1.54 -3.70
CA GLY A 130 6.95 -1.24 -4.12
C GLY A 130 8.01 -2.16 -3.52
N ASP A 131 7.68 -2.90 -2.47
CA ASP A 131 8.58 -3.83 -1.79
C ASP A 131 9.06 -5.01 -2.68
N LEU A 132 8.34 -5.31 -3.76
CA LEU A 132 8.73 -6.27 -4.80
C LEU A 132 9.88 -5.79 -5.69
N SER A 133 9.98 -4.47 -5.89
CA SER A 133 10.95 -3.88 -6.81
C SER A 133 12.32 -3.72 -6.17
N GLY A 134 12.46 -3.87 -4.85
CA GLY A 134 13.75 -3.77 -4.15
C GLY A 134 14.58 -5.05 -4.26
N THR A 135 15.61 -5.08 -5.11
CA THR A 135 16.45 -6.28 -5.34
C THR A 135 17.59 -6.46 -4.35
N GLU A 136 17.96 -5.43 -3.59
CA GLU A 136 19.18 -5.46 -2.76
C GLU A 136 19.01 -6.18 -1.40
N ASP A 137 17.79 -6.33 -0.89
CA ASP A 137 17.54 -7.07 0.35
C ASP A 137 17.06 -8.50 0.08
N GLN A 138 17.99 -9.37 -0.33
CA GLN A 138 17.68 -10.78 -0.58
C GLN A 138 17.11 -11.50 0.65
N GLY A 139 17.49 -11.08 1.86
CA GLY A 139 16.96 -11.64 3.10
C GLY A 139 15.48 -11.31 3.26
N TYR A 140 15.13 -10.04 3.05
CA TYR A 140 13.74 -9.58 3.00
C TYR A 140 12.93 -10.30 1.91
N GLN A 141 13.46 -10.40 0.68
CA GLN A 141 12.74 -11.06 -0.41
C GLN A 141 12.44 -12.54 -0.13
N ARG A 142 13.38 -13.27 0.49
CA ARG A 142 13.14 -14.65 0.93
C ARG A 142 12.08 -14.73 2.02
N LEU A 143 12.15 -13.85 3.01
CA LEU A 143 11.16 -13.78 4.08
C LEU A 143 9.77 -13.47 3.52
N ARG A 144 9.66 -12.47 2.65
CA ARG A 144 8.40 -12.11 1.98
C ARG A 144 7.83 -13.28 1.21
N LYS A 145 8.65 -13.96 0.40
CA LYS A 145 8.22 -15.16 -0.35
C LYS A 145 7.69 -16.24 0.58
N PHE A 146 8.35 -16.46 1.71
CA PHE A 146 7.88 -17.39 2.74
C PHE A 146 6.55 -16.93 3.34
N LEU A 147 6.42 -15.66 3.75
CA LEU A 147 5.22 -15.11 4.39
C LEU A 147 3.99 -15.08 3.47
N ARG A 148 4.19 -14.82 2.17
CA ARG A 148 3.10 -14.80 1.16
C ARG A 148 2.80 -16.17 0.56
N HIS A 149 3.59 -17.20 0.85
CA HIS A 149 3.29 -18.56 0.38
C HIS A 149 1.96 -19.06 0.98
N PRO A 150 1.03 -19.63 0.20
CA PRO A 150 -0.32 -19.99 0.68
C PRO A 150 -0.32 -20.86 1.94
N VAL A 151 0.59 -21.86 2.00
CA VAL A 151 0.72 -22.74 3.17
C VAL A 151 1.18 -21.96 4.41
N SER A 152 2.22 -21.14 4.28
CA SER A 152 2.72 -20.33 5.39
C SER A 152 1.67 -19.33 5.85
N ARG A 153 0.98 -18.66 4.91
CA ARG A 153 -0.09 -17.72 5.21
C ARG A 153 -1.24 -18.40 5.95
N HIS A 154 -1.67 -19.58 5.51
CA HIS A 154 -2.71 -20.37 6.20
C HIS A 154 -2.28 -20.73 7.63
N LEU A 155 -1.04 -21.18 7.82
CA LEU A 155 -0.50 -21.48 9.15
C LEU A 155 -0.45 -20.24 10.04
N LEU A 156 0.02 -19.10 9.51
CA LEU A 156 0.10 -17.84 10.24
C LEU A 156 -1.28 -17.33 10.68
N LEU A 157 -2.27 -17.40 9.79
CA LEU A 157 -3.66 -17.01 10.09
C LEU A 157 -4.33 -17.92 11.13
N SER A 158 -3.85 -19.16 11.26
CA SER A 158 -4.36 -20.14 12.23
C SER A 158 -3.71 -20.02 13.61
N LEU A 159 -2.71 -19.15 13.79
CA LEU A 159 -2.03 -18.99 15.08
C LEU A 159 -2.92 -18.30 16.11
N PRO A 160 -2.84 -18.68 17.40
CA PRO A 160 -3.45 -17.91 18.47
C PRO A 160 -2.97 -16.46 18.47
N GLY A 161 -3.87 -15.50 18.73
CA GLY A 161 -3.56 -14.07 18.56
C GLY A 161 -2.33 -13.58 19.33
N GLY A 162 -2.10 -14.08 20.55
CA GLY A 162 -0.90 -13.75 21.32
C GLY A 162 0.41 -14.24 20.69
N VAL A 163 0.37 -15.38 19.98
CA VAL A 163 1.52 -15.93 19.25
C VAL A 163 1.75 -15.12 17.97
N SER A 164 0.69 -14.85 17.20
CA SER A 164 0.80 -14.06 15.98
C SER A 164 1.31 -12.63 16.27
N LYS A 165 0.80 -11.97 17.31
CA LYS A 165 1.27 -10.64 17.76
C LYS A 165 2.75 -10.65 18.13
N LYS A 166 3.23 -11.68 18.84
CA LYS A 166 4.66 -11.84 19.17
C LYS A 166 5.52 -12.03 17.92
N LEU A 167 5.08 -12.88 16.98
CA LEU A 167 5.79 -13.15 15.74
C LEU A 167 5.90 -11.89 14.86
N ALA A 168 4.77 -11.23 14.62
CA ALA A 168 4.71 -9.99 13.84
C ALA A 168 5.58 -8.89 14.48
N GLY A 169 5.52 -8.74 15.81
CA GLY A 169 6.39 -7.83 16.55
C GLY A 169 7.89 -8.18 16.42
N GLY A 170 8.23 -9.47 16.37
CA GLY A 170 9.59 -9.96 16.12
C GLY A 170 10.09 -9.60 14.72
N ILE A 171 9.28 -9.84 13.69
CA ILE A 171 9.57 -9.47 12.29
C ILE A 171 9.78 -7.96 12.18
N ARG A 172 8.89 -7.15 12.77
CA ARG A 172 9.01 -5.68 12.79
C ARG A 172 10.31 -5.22 13.44
N LYS A 173 10.65 -5.76 14.62
CA LYS A 173 11.91 -5.44 15.32
C LYS A 173 13.13 -5.85 14.49
N GLY A 174 13.11 -7.02 13.86
CA GLY A 174 14.18 -7.50 12.98
C GLY A 174 14.38 -6.61 11.76
N SER A 175 13.29 -6.23 11.09
CA SER A 175 13.27 -5.28 9.97
C SER A 175 13.87 -3.93 10.37
N ARG A 176 13.42 -3.33 11.47
CA ARG A 176 13.97 -2.05 11.97
C ARG A 176 15.47 -2.14 12.28
N ARG A 177 15.93 -3.24 12.86
CA ARG A 177 17.37 -3.47 13.12
C ARG A 177 18.18 -3.66 11.83
N SER A 178 17.63 -4.35 10.83
CA SER A 178 18.27 -4.52 9.52
C SER A 178 18.45 -3.17 8.82
N ILE A 179 17.39 -2.35 8.80
CA ILE A 179 17.42 -1.00 8.22
C ILE A 179 18.41 -0.11 8.96
N ALA A 180 18.37 -0.08 10.30
CA ALA A 180 19.29 0.74 11.10
C ALA A 180 20.77 0.35 10.96
N ARG A 181 21.07 -0.92 10.65
CA ARG A 181 22.45 -1.39 10.38
C ARG A 181 22.93 -1.06 8.97
N LYS A 182 22.03 -0.80 8.03
CA LYS A 182 22.33 -0.41 6.65
C LYS A 182 22.43 1.10 6.56
N THR A 183 23.47 1.69 7.13
CA THR A 183 23.64 3.15 7.28
C THR A 183 23.82 3.94 5.96
N THR A 184 23.78 3.31 4.78
CA THR A 184 24.05 4.02 3.50
C THR A 184 23.34 3.44 2.27
N ILE A 185 22.54 2.37 2.41
CA ILE A 185 21.74 1.86 1.28
C ILE A 185 20.42 2.62 1.30
N THR A 186 20.28 3.62 0.43
CA THR A 186 18.95 4.14 0.12
C THR A 186 18.20 2.98 -0.52
N MET A 187 17.18 2.41 0.14
CA MET A 187 16.32 1.43 -0.52
C MET A 187 15.74 2.12 -1.75
N GLN A 188 16.10 1.60 -2.92
CA GLN A 188 15.65 2.10 -4.20
C GLN A 188 15.00 0.95 -4.97
N PRO A 189 13.98 1.25 -5.78
CA PRO A 189 13.44 0.29 -6.71
C PRO A 189 14.49 -0.07 -7.76
N ASP A 190 14.49 -1.33 -8.18
CA ASP A 190 15.21 -1.80 -9.35
C ASP A 190 14.60 -1.16 -10.60
N LEU A 191 15.32 -0.22 -11.19
CA LEU A 191 14.89 0.50 -12.39
C LEU A 191 14.58 -0.45 -13.55
N ARG A 192 15.24 -1.61 -13.65
CA ARG A 192 14.95 -2.58 -14.71
C ARG A 192 13.53 -3.15 -14.62
N SER A 193 13.06 -3.38 -13.40
CA SER A 193 11.70 -3.83 -13.15
C SER A 193 10.67 -2.76 -13.55
N ILE A 194 11.00 -1.48 -13.32
CA ILE A 194 10.17 -0.34 -13.74
C ILE A 194 10.18 -0.16 -15.27
N GLU A 195 11.35 -0.23 -15.89
CA GLU A 195 11.53 -0.17 -17.35
C GLU A 195 10.76 -1.28 -18.06
N ALA A 196 10.77 -2.51 -17.52
CA ALA A 196 10.00 -3.62 -18.06
C ALA A 196 8.49 -3.35 -18.04
N LEU A 197 7.97 -2.74 -16.97
CA LEU A 197 6.57 -2.31 -16.92
C LEU A 197 6.27 -1.27 -18.00
N VAL A 198 7.09 -0.22 -18.11
CA VAL A 198 6.90 0.80 -19.16
C VAL A 198 6.99 0.20 -20.58
N GLY A 199 7.94 -0.70 -20.81
CA GLY A 199 8.09 -1.45 -22.06
C GLY A 199 6.88 -2.35 -22.37
N SER A 200 6.20 -2.88 -21.35
CA SER A 200 4.95 -3.66 -21.49
C SER A 200 3.69 -2.79 -21.73
N GLY A 201 3.87 -1.48 -21.77
CA GLY A 201 2.84 -0.54 -22.18
C GLY A 201 2.08 0.16 -21.06
N TYR A 202 2.61 0.19 -19.84
CA TYR A 202 2.11 1.11 -18.80
C TYR A 202 2.69 2.51 -19.04
N ASP A 203 1.82 3.51 -18.94
CA ASP A 203 2.20 4.91 -19.11
C ASP A 203 2.65 5.53 -17.78
N ARG A 204 2.16 4.98 -16.66
CA ARG A 204 2.43 5.45 -15.29
C ARG A 204 2.67 4.26 -14.36
N VAL A 205 3.77 4.27 -13.63
CA VAL A 205 4.12 3.27 -12.61
C VAL A 205 4.29 4.00 -11.28
N VAL A 206 3.51 3.60 -10.26
CA VAL A 206 3.46 4.27 -8.97
C VAL A 206 3.63 3.26 -7.84
N CYS A 207 4.47 3.59 -6.85
CA CYS A 207 4.62 2.81 -5.63
C CYS A 207 4.86 3.68 -4.39
N GLY A 208 4.78 3.07 -3.21
CA GLY A 208 5.19 3.66 -1.93
C GLY A 208 6.49 3.06 -1.41
N HIS A 209 6.51 2.67 -0.13
CA HIS A 209 7.52 1.84 0.54
C HIS A 209 8.92 2.44 0.74
N PHE A 210 9.46 3.17 -0.24
CA PHE A 210 10.83 3.67 -0.22
C PHE A 210 11.01 4.97 0.60
N HIS A 211 9.92 5.55 1.10
CA HIS A 211 9.87 6.71 2.00
C HIS A 211 10.66 7.95 1.50
N LYS A 212 10.87 8.02 0.18
CA LYS A 212 11.55 9.13 -0.48
C LYS A 212 10.85 9.40 -1.81
N GLU A 213 10.17 10.54 -1.89
CA GLU A 213 9.53 10.96 -3.12
C GLU A 213 10.54 10.97 -4.26
N ARG A 214 10.15 10.39 -5.40
CA ARG A 214 10.95 10.35 -6.62
C ARG A 214 10.00 10.43 -7.80
N PHE A 215 10.36 11.20 -8.81
CA PHE A 215 9.64 11.27 -10.07
C PHE A 215 10.64 11.20 -11.22
N GLU A 216 10.44 10.26 -12.13
CA GLU A 216 11.33 10.04 -13.26
C GLU A 216 10.57 9.73 -14.55
N GLN A 217 11.11 10.24 -15.66
CA GLN A 217 10.70 9.87 -17.00
C GLN A 217 11.52 8.66 -17.44
N ILE A 218 10.84 7.56 -17.75
CA ILE A 218 11.43 6.29 -18.14
C ILE A 218 11.27 6.13 -19.65
N HIS A 219 12.36 5.80 -20.32
CA HIS A 219 12.38 5.52 -21.76
C HIS A 219 12.87 4.09 -21.96
N CYS A 220 11.98 3.20 -22.42
CA CYS A 220 12.31 1.80 -22.65
C CYS A 220 11.57 1.25 -23.86
N ALA A 221 12.25 0.47 -24.70
CA ALA A 221 11.67 -0.16 -25.90
C ALA A 221 10.93 0.82 -26.83
N GLY A 222 11.44 2.05 -26.99
CA GLY A 222 10.81 3.09 -27.83
C GLY A 222 9.54 3.71 -27.24
N ARG A 223 9.20 3.39 -25.99
CA ARG A 223 8.09 3.98 -25.23
C ARG A 223 8.61 4.92 -24.15
N GLN A 224 7.82 5.94 -23.84
CA GLN A 224 8.01 6.83 -22.71
C GLN A 224 6.92 6.58 -21.68
N GLY A 225 7.28 6.54 -20.40
CA GLY A 225 6.37 6.45 -19.27
C GLY A 225 6.92 7.18 -18.06
N GLU A 226 6.11 7.30 -17.01
CA GLU A 226 6.54 7.96 -15.77
C GLU A 226 6.59 6.97 -14.62
N PHE A 227 7.61 7.12 -13.78
CA PHE A 227 7.76 6.41 -12.53
C PHE A 227 7.67 7.37 -11.36
N ARG A 228 6.85 7.04 -10.36
CA ARG A 228 6.69 7.84 -9.14
C ARG A 228 6.76 6.98 -7.88
N ILE A 229 7.57 7.41 -6.93
CA ILE A 229 7.51 6.97 -5.53
C ILE A 229 6.71 8.01 -4.76
N LEU A 230 5.62 7.60 -4.12
CA LEU A 230 4.82 8.47 -3.26
C LEU A 230 5.56 8.74 -1.95
N GLU A 231 5.42 9.96 -1.46
CA GLU A 231 5.83 10.32 -0.10
C GLU A 231 4.96 9.56 0.93
N PRO A 232 5.53 9.13 2.07
CA PRO A 232 4.74 8.53 3.14
C PRO A 232 3.65 9.48 3.61
N PHE A 233 2.41 8.98 3.67
CA PHE A 233 1.29 9.76 4.17
C PHE A 233 1.52 10.16 5.63
N GLU A 234 2.22 9.32 6.39
CA GLU A 234 2.43 9.50 7.82
C GLU A 234 3.22 10.77 8.22
N ASP A 235 4.00 11.34 7.29
CA ASP A 235 4.85 12.49 7.57
C ASP A 235 4.10 13.81 7.44
N ARG A 236 3.48 14.06 6.28
CA ARG A 236 2.81 15.32 5.93
C ARG A 236 1.40 15.16 5.35
N GLY A 237 0.88 13.93 5.30
CA GLY A 237 -0.41 13.61 4.69
C GLY A 237 -0.43 13.77 3.18
N ALA A 238 0.66 13.40 2.52
CA ALA A 238 0.81 13.44 1.08
C ALA A 238 -0.08 12.39 0.40
N TYR A 239 -0.87 12.80 -0.60
CA TYR A 239 -1.64 11.89 -1.44
C TYR A 239 -1.65 12.36 -2.89
N LEU A 240 -1.81 11.41 -3.81
CA LEU A 240 -1.99 11.68 -5.23
C LEU A 240 -3.50 11.77 -5.51
N TYR A 241 -3.96 12.86 -6.10
CA TYR A 241 -5.31 12.98 -6.63
C TYR A 241 -5.27 12.89 -8.15
N LEU A 242 -6.01 11.91 -8.67
CA LEU A 242 -6.17 11.63 -10.09
C LEU A 242 -7.57 12.07 -10.50
N ASP A 243 -7.68 12.81 -11.61
CA ASP A 243 -8.94 13.31 -12.15
C ASP A 243 -8.84 13.45 -13.68
N GLY A 244 -9.29 12.40 -14.37
CA GLY A 244 -9.03 12.16 -15.77
C GLY A 244 -7.55 12.24 -16.06
N PRO A 245 -7.11 13.09 -17.01
CA PRO A 245 -5.70 13.27 -17.32
C PRO A 245 -4.95 14.09 -16.25
N ALA A 246 -5.64 14.73 -15.31
CA ALA A 246 -5.01 15.56 -14.29
C ALA A 246 -4.43 14.69 -13.17
N VAL A 247 -3.18 14.99 -12.81
CA VAL A 247 -2.44 14.32 -11.73
C VAL A 247 -1.93 15.40 -10.79
N LYS A 248 -2.35 15.37 -9.52
CA LYS A 248 -1.95 16.35 -8.50
C LYS A 248 -1.39 15.64 -7.28
N LEU A 249 -0.24 16.09 -6.81
CA LEU A 249 0.25 15.73 -5.48
C LEU A 249 -0.25 16.81 -4.50
N GLU A 250 -0.99 16.41 -3.49
CA GLU A 250 -1.59 17.30 -2.49
C GLU A 250 -1.20 16.83 -1.08
N TRP A 251 -1.25 17.75 -0.11
CA TRP A 251 -0.99 17.46 1.30
C TRP A 251 -2.17 17.97 2.12
N LEU A 252 -2.64 17.17 3.08
CA LEU A 252 -3.74 17.59 3.95
C LEU A 252 -3.33 18.70 4.94
N GLY A 253 -2.03 18.93 5.15
CA GLY A 253 -1.50 19.96 6.05
C GLY A 253 -1.37 21.36 5.46
N ASP A 254 -1.65 21.56 4.17
CA ASP A 254 -1.40 22.83 3.44
C ASP A 254 -2.67 23.68 3.19
N ASN A 255 -3.78 23.40 3.88
CA ASN A 255 -5.02 24.19 3.83
C ASN A 255 -5.32 24.92 5.15
#